data_AF-A0A5N5DLB0-F1
#
_entry.id   AF-A0A5N5DLB0-F1
#
_cell.length_a   1.000
_cell.length_b   1.000
_cell.length_c   1.000
_cell.angle_alpha   90.00
_cell.angle_beta   90.00
_cell.angle_gamma   90.00
#
_symmetry.space_group_name_H-M   'P 1'
#
loop_
_entity.id
_entity.type
_entity.pdbx_description
1 polymer ?
#
loop_
_entity_poly.entity_id
_entity_poly.type
_entity_poly.pdbx_seq_one_letter_code
_entity_poly.pdbx_strand_id
1 'polypeptide(L)'
;MLHEILLSLSGHPSSLFDAEKQDPGAQITPASFPLLSPPEAELLSSVARLSQLHRELRNHAQTIASSHPSTVCRAVATAITSSHLAKFQQKILDVEARILKQDASIVGAYNIVPLAGVVAEFDEWTRRMEWYWDMACFMLPKENGDAGACTGAGLIDRLRQEAQTGYPDVEAAALDLSKVAETAWLRQLSTWVLYGRLPTHGTNDFFITRVKGDDEPVDYVSTSTLLPKFVSSRTASSILFIGRSLDQIRNRGAAGISSIPPKTSELELLPVHLRYLSSLQSTAIPPFMPIFSLYAAPIYALRTYGDRVVLEESIPHPSGPRMRKVWATSGAAVFLLSEFVGYFEGEVVQESWKHFRHWIVGAESDNERPSSPTDADNEDPAELSRPPTQQSLRQSQQISRPATVASTREPRRTPHDPEVLASAHRLFLRSLSYALLLTDLPYTHALRSFLTHVDELIAFIDRLRTVQRNLDLERDEGVVDALANYEQEEKDVLLELDRARKRVDSDLRSLVTRLRELDKERVGTGLFGDGESIGGFEPWRGGGVDRLLMKLDFGASANEEADDDDEGFDLV
;
A
#
# COMPACT_ATOMS: atom_id res chain seq x y z
N MET A 1 41.80 1.35 55.07
CA MET A 1 41.24 2.39 54.18
C MET A 1 41.34 1.99 52.71
N LEU A 2 42.53 1.83 52.11
CA LEU A 2 42.66 1.45 50.69
C LEU A 2 41.95 0.14 50.32
N HIS A 3 42.08 -0.90 51.15
CA HIS A 3 41.36 -2.15 50.93
C HIS A 3 39.83 -1.97 50.95
N GLU A 4 39.30 -1.20 51.91
CA GLU A 4 37.86 -0.88 51.98
C GLU A 4 37.38 -0.06 50.77
N ILE A 5 38.25 0.79 50.21
CA ILE A 5 37.95 1.55 48.99
C ILE A 5 37.80 0.61 47.79
N LEU A 6 38.78 -0.26 47.55
CA LEU A 6 38.73 -1.24 46.45
C LEU A 6 37.57 -2.21 46.63
N LEU A 7 37.30 -2.65 47.86
CA LEU A 7 36.16 -3.48 48.21
C LEU A 7 34.83 -2.76 47.89
N SER A 8 34.70 -1.48 48.26
CA SER A 8 33.51 -0.69 47.92
C SER A 8 33.32 -0.54 46.41
N LEU A 9 34.40 -0.17 45.69
CA LEU A 9 34.37 -0.02 44.23
C LEU A 9 33.96 -1.32 43.52
N SER A 10 34.31 -2.48 44.07
CA SER A 10 33.88 -3.78 43.51
C SER A 10 32.37 -4.07 43.69
N GLY A 11 31.66 -3.22 44.45
CA GLY A 11 30.22 -3.29 44.67
C GLY A 11 29.82 -3.94 46.00
N HIS A 12 30.77 -4.23 46.88
CA HIS A 12 30.51 -4.76 48.22
C HIS A 12 30.25 -3.63 49.23
N PRO A 13 29.36 -3.85 50.22
CA PRO A 13 29.17 -2.86 51.28
C PRO A 13 30.46 -2.72 52.10
N SER A 14 30.92 -1.48 52.31
CA SER A 14 32.10 -1.21 53.11
C SER A 14 31.72 -0.54 54.43
N SER A 15 32.44 -0.88 55.49
CA SER A 15 32.26 -0.22 56.79
C SER A 15 32.63 1.27 56.75
N LEU A 16 33.43 1.66 55.76
CA LEU A 16 33.92 3.02 55.58
C LEU A 16 32.86 3.96 54.99
N PHE A 17 32.01 3.47 54.09
CA PHE A 17 31.01 4.28 53.39
C PHE A 17 29.56 3.96 53.78
N ASP A 18 29.26 2.75 54.26
CA ASP A 18 27.89 2.34 54.62
C ASP A 18 27.56 2.52 56.13
N ALA A 19 28.49 3.02 56.96
CA ALA A 19 28.27 3.20 58.42
C ALA A 19 27.25 4.30 58.77
N GLU A 20 26.97 5.24 57.86
CA GLU A 20 26.03 6.36 58.06
C GLU A 20 24.68 6.17 57.35
N LYS A 21 24.25 4.93 57.11
CA LYS A 21 22.95 4.57 56.48
C LYS A 21 21.67 5.00 57.24
N GLN A 22 21.72 6.01 58.10
CA GLN A 22 20.50 6.67 58.60
C GLN A 22 20.01 7.76 57.66
N ASP A 23 20.85 8.35 56.80
CA ASP A 23 20.42 9.35 55.81
C ASP A 23 20.98 9.07 54.39
N PRO A 24 20.14 8.81 53.37
CA PRO A 24 20.54 8.43 52.00
C PRO A 24 21.19 9.57 51.18
N GLY A 25 21.54 10.69 51.81
CA GLY A 25 22.22 11.84 51.20
C GLY A 25 23.33 12.44 52.09
N ALA A 26 23.74 11.74 53.15
CA ALA A 26 24.83 12.20 54.01
C ALA A 26 26.15 12.21 53.22
N GLN A 27 26.65 13.41 52.92
CA GLN A 27 28.00 13.58 52.42
C GLN A 27 28.97 13.13 53.50
N ILE A 28 30.09 12.49 53.12
CA ILE A 28 31.19 12.22 54.03
C ILE A 28 31.67 13.58 54.57
N THR A 29 31.24 13.93 55.77
CA THR A 29 31.65 15.20 56.37
C THR A 29 33.04 15.02 56.98
N PRO A 30 33.85 16.08 57.08
CA PRO A 30 35.12 16.03 57.81
C PRO A 30 34.98 15.61 59.28
N ALA A 31 33.75 15.56 59.82
CA ALA A 31 33.46 15.01 61.15
C ALA A 31 33.51 13.46 61.19
N SER A 32 33.29 12.77 60.07
CA SER A 32 33.31 11.30 59.99
C SER A 32 34.75 10.72 60.03
N PHE A 33 35.77 11.53 59.68
CA PHE A 33 37.18 11.16 59.73
C PHE A 33 38.08 12.33 60.20
N PRO A 34 38.30 12.48 61.53
CA PRO A 34 39.06 13.61 62.08
C PRO A 34 40.55 13.65 61.71
N LEU A 35 41.06 12.59 61.07
CA LEU A 35 42.46 12.46 60.62
C LEU A 35 42.67 12.80 59.14
N LEU A 36 41.61 13.07 58.38
CA LEU A 36 41.70 13.41 56.96
C LEU A 36 41.66 14.92 56.75
N SER A 37 42.45 15.40 55.81
CA SER A 37 42.34 16.78 55.35
C SER A 37 41.07 16.96 54.50
N PRO A 38 40.49 18.18 54.43
CA PRO A 38 39.33 18.46 53.58
C PRO A 38 39.42 17.97 52.13
N PRO A 39 40.55 18.14 51.39
CA PRO A 39 40.65 17.61 50.02
C PRO A 39 40.69 16.08 49.96
N GLU A 40 41.26 15.41 50.95
CA GLU A 40 41.22 13.94 51.02
C GLU A 40 39.81 13.41 51.27
N ALA A 41 39.01 14.13 52.07
CA ALA A 41 37.60 13.81 52.27
C ALA A 41 36.79 13.96 50.96
N GLU A 42 37.09 14.98 50.15
CA GLU A 42 36.47 15.16 48.82
C GLU A 42 36.87 14.05 47.83
N LEU A 43 38.13 13.61 47.84
CA LEU A 43 38.55 12.45 47.05
C LEU A 43 37.85 11.15 47.48
N LEU A 44 37.57 10.98 48.77
CA LEU A 44 36.78 9.84 49.24
C LEU A 44 35.31 9.95 48.83
N SER A 45 34.74 11.15 48.80
CA SER A 45 33.33 11.34 48.41
C SER A 45 33.10 11.05 46.92
N SER A 46 34.05 11.39 46.05
CA SER A 46 33.98 11.06 44.61
C SER A 46 34.03 9.55 44.37
N VAL A 47 34.92 8.84 45.06
CA VAL A 47 35.04 7.37 45.02
C VAL A 47 33.81 6.69 45.63
N ALA A 48 33.27 7.23 46.73
CA ALA A 48 32.05 6.74 47.33
C ALA A 48 30.88 6.80 46.35
N ARG A 49 30.71 7.95 45.66
CA ARG A 49 29.70 8.14 44.62
C ARG A 49 29.87 7.12 43.47
N LEU A 50 31.10 6.89 43.01
CA LEU A 50 31.38 5.89 41.97
C LEU A 50 30.98 4.48 42.41
N SER A 51 31.30 4.09 43.65
CA SER A 51 30.93 2.78 44.19
C SER A 51 29.41 2.61 44.37
N GLN A 52 28.71 3.68 44.78
CA GLN A 52 27.26 3.70 44.86
C GLN A 52 26.62 3.55 43.49
N LEU A 53 27.09 4.31 42.48
CA LEU A 53 26.60 4.19 41.10
C LEU A 53 26.81 2.77 40.55
N HIS A 54 27.96 2.15 40.78
CA HIS A 54 28.18 0.76 40.36
C HIS A 54 27.16 -0.20 41.01
N ARG A 55 26.91 -0.08 42.33
CA ARG A 55 25.93 -0.92 43.04
C ARG A 55 24.50 -0.69 42.55
N GLU A 56 24.10 0.57 42.42
CA GLU A 56 22.75 0.94 41.94
C GLU A 56 22.55 0.49 40.49
N LEU A 57 23.49 0.78 39.60
CA LEU A 57 23.45 0.39 38.19
C LEU A 57 23.36 -1.12 38.02
N ARG A 58 24.16 -1.89 38.77
CA ARG A 58 24.13 -3.35 38.73
C ARG A 58 22.75 -3.89 39.10
N ASN A 59 22.16 -3.41 40.20
CA ASN A 59 20.85 -3.86 40.66
C ASN A 59 19.74 -3.46 39.68
N HIS A 60 19.80 -2.23 39.17
CA HIS A 60 18.80 -1.71 38.23
C HIS A 60 18.87 -2.41 36.88
N ALA A 61 20.07 -2.63 36.33
CA ALA A 61 20.27 -3.36 35.09
C ALA A 61 19.81 -4.83 35.20
N GLN A 62 20.01 -5.49 36.34
CA GLN A 62 19.48 -6.84 36.59
C GLN A 62 17.94 -6.86 36.63
N THR A 63 17.33 -5.82 37.22
CA THR A 63 15.87 -5.65 37.21
C THR A 63 15.37 -5.49 35.79
N ILE A 64 15.95 -4.58 35.00
CA ILE A 64 15.59 -4.39 33.58
C ILE A 64 15.74 -5.69 32.79
N ALA A 65 16.85 -6.42 32.96
CA ALA A 65 17.11 -7.67 32.24
C ALA A 65 16.08 -8.78 32.55
N SER A 66 15.42 -8.73 33.70
CA SER A 66 14.43 -9.74 34.11
C SER A 66 12.97 -9.33 33.88
N SER A 67 12.62 -8.05 34.07
CA SER A 67 11.23 -7.58 34.08
C SER A 67 10.80 -6.79 32.84
N HIS A 68 11.73 -6.24 32.07
CA HIS A 68 11.38 -5.27 31.03
C HIS A 68 10.65 -5.92 29.83
N PRO A 69 9.56 -5.33 29.28
CA PRO A 69 8.79 -5.93 28.19
C PRO A 69 9.54 -6.01 26.85
N SER A 70 10.37 -5.00 26.54
CA SER A 70 11.24 -5.00 25.34
C SER A 70 12.42 -5.97 25.49
N THR A 71 12.61 -6.85 24.50
CA THR A 71 13.81 -7.69 24.43
C THR A 71 15.08 -6.89 24.10
N VAL A 72 14.95 -5.75 23.43
CA VAL A 72 16.07 -4.86 23.10
C VAL A 72 16.63 -4.25 24.38
N CYS A 73 15.77 -3.65 25.22
CA CYS A 73 16.20 -3.10 26.52
C CYS A 73 16.80 -4.17 27.43
N ARG A 74 16.23 -5.38 27.46
CA ARG A 74 16.80 -6.52 28.22
C ARG A 74 18.20 -6.90 27.74
N ALA A 75 18.42 -6.93 26.42
CA ALA A 75 19.73 -7.24 25.84
C ALA A 75 20.77 -6.18 26.20
N VAL A 76 20.42 -4.90 26.11
CA VAL A 76 21.31 -3.79 26.45
C VAL A 76 21.63 -3.77 27.94
N ALA A 77 20.64 -3.96 28.82
CA ALA A 77 20.88 -4.06 30.28
C ALA A 77 21.80 -5.24 30.64
N THR A 78 21.64 -6.37 29.94
CA THR A 78 22.53 -7.53 30.08
C THR A 78 23.96 -7.18 29.61
N ALA A 79 24.12 -6.42 28.52
CA ALA A 79 25.43 -5.97 28.04
C ALA A 79 26.10 -4.98 29.00
N ILE A 80 25.35 -4.06 29.61
CA ILE A 80 25.86 -3.15 30.64
C ILE A 80 26.49 -3.97 31.78
N THR A 81 25.80 -5.00 32.27
CA THR A 81 26.31 -5.82 33.38
C THR A 81 27.44 -6.77 32.96
N SER A 82 27.30 -7.46 31.84
CA SER A 82 28.25 -8.52 31.42
C SER A 82 29.52 -8.02 30.74
N SER A 83 29.48 -6.85 30.08
CA SER A 83 30.62 -6.28 29.35
C SER A 83 31.16 -5.05 30.05
N HIS A 84 30.33 -4.03 30.28
CA HIS A 84 30.82 -2.73 30.74
C HIS A 84 31.18 -2.72 32.23
N LEU A 85 30.32 -3.27 33.10
CA LEU A 85 30.64 -3.44 34.51
C LEU A 85 31.75 -4.48 34.73
N ALA A 86 31.84 -5.50 33.88
CA ALA A 86 32.94 -6.47 33.94
C ALA A 86 34.31 -5.81 33.62
N LYS A 87 34.37 -4.92 32.61
CA LYS A 87 35.57 -4.11 32.32
C LYS A 87 35.97 -3.23 33.50
N PHE A 88 34.99 -2.63 34.21
CA PHE A 88 35.26 -1.85 35.42
C PHE A 88 35.82 -2.73 36.55
N GLN A 89 35.23 -3.90 36.78
CA GLN A 89 35.74 -4.88 37.76
C GLN A 89 37.16 -5.33 37.41
N GLN A 90 37.45 -5.57 36.13
CA GLN A 90 38.80 -5.91 35.69
C GLN A 90 39.79 -4.76 35.97
N LYS A 91 39.41 -3.50 35.73
CA LYS A 91 40.25 -2.34 36.07
C LYS A 91 40.54 -2.28 37.58
N ILE A 92 39.57 -2.61 38.43
CA ILE A 92 39.77 -2.68 39.90
C ILE A 92 40.81 -3.75 40.24
N LEU A 93 40.69 -4.94 39.67
CA LEU A 93 41.64 -6.04 39.87
C LEU A 93 43.05 -5.68 39.35
N ASP A 94 43.14 -4.95 38.24
CA ASP A 94 44.42 -4.49 37.69
C ASP A 94 45.09 -3.45 38.61
N VAL A 95 44.31 -2.53 39.20
CA VAL A 95 44.81 -1.59 40.22
C VAL A 95 45.28 -2.34 41.47
N GLU A 96 44.48 -3.29 41.96
CA GLU A 96 44.84 -4.13 43.12
C GLU A 96 46.12 -4.93 42.86
N ALA A 97 46.24 -5.56 41.69
CA ALA A 97 47.42 -6.32 41.31
C ALA A 97 48.68 -5.43 41.21
N ARG A 98 48.56 -4.19 40.72
CA ARG A 98 49.67 -3.22 40.68
C ARG A 98 50.11 -2.78 42.08
N ILE A 99 49.16 -2.58 42.99
CA ILE A 99 49.46 -2.28 44.40
C ILE A 99 50.21 -3.45 45.05
N LEU A 100 49.73 -4.68 44.86
CA LEU A 100 50.36 -5.88 45.44
C LEU A 100 51.75 -6.17 44.86
N LYS A 101 51.99 -5.86 43.57
CA LYS A 101 53.29 -6.02 42.90
C LYS A 101 54.28 -4.89 43.17
N GLN A 102 53.90 -3.87 43.96
CA GLN A 102 54.74 -2.70 44.24
C GLN A 102 55.18 -1.97 42.96
N ASP A 103 54.25 -1.81 42.01
CA ASP A 103 54.52 -1.08 40.78
C ASP A 103 54.86 0.40 41.08
N ALA A 104 55.97 0.88 40.53
CA ALA A 104 56.49 2.24 40.75
C ALA A 104 55.52 3.35 40.25
N SER A 105 54.54 3.00 39.40
CA SER A 105 53.51 3.94 38.94
C SER A 105 52.46 4.29 40.01
N ILE A 106 52.19 3.39 40.96
CA ILE A 106 51.15 3.55 41.99
C ILE A 106 51.75 3.57 43.40
N VAL A 107 52.79 2.76 43.63
CA VAL A 107 53.44 2.64 44.93
C VAL A 107 54.64 3.59 44.98
N GLY A 108 54.52 4.63 45.80
CA GLY A 108 55.58 5.62 46.01
C GLY A 108 56.71 5.09 46.90
N ALA A 109 57.68 5.96 47.18
CA ALA A 109 58.74 5.65 48.14
C ALA A 109 58.14 5.18 49.48
N TYR A 110 58.81 4.23 50.13
CA TYR A 110 58.41 3.64 51.42
C TYR A 110 57.13 2.77 51.40
N ASN A 111 56.75 2.19 50.25
CA ASN A 111 55.53 1.37 50.10
C ASN A 111 54.23 2.12 50.43
N ILE A 112 54.22 3.45 50.23
CA ILE A 112 53.05 4.30 50.47
C ILE A 112 52.28 4.46 49.16
N VAL A 113 50.99 4.15 49.18
CA VAL A 113 50.07 4.36 48.06
C VAL A 113 49.26 5.64 48.34
N PRO A 114 49.46 6.73 47.58
CA PRO A 114 48.71 7.95 47.76
C PRO A 114 47.26 7.78 47.30
N LEU A 115 46.30 8.26 48.10
CA LEU A 115 44.87 8.20 47.77
C LEU A 115 44.58 8.85 46.42
N ALA A 116 45.15 10.02 46.15
CA ALA A 116 45.00 10.74 44.89
C ALA A 116 45.44 9.91 43.66
N GLY A 117 46.49 9.09 43.81
CA GLY A 117 46.95 8.19 42.73
C GLY A 117 45.93 7.09 42.42
N VAL A 118 45.30 6.52 43.45
CA VAL A 118 44.23 5.53 43.28
C VAL A 118 42.98 6.17 42.67
N VAL A 119 42.57 7.37 43.12
CA VAL A 119 41.41 8.06 42.55
C VAL A 119 41.62 8.42 41.08
N ALA A 120 42.82 8.89 40.71
CA ALA A 120 43.17 9.23 39.34
C ALA A 120 43.04 8.04 38.37
N GLU A 121 43.29 6.81 38.82
CA GLU A 121 43.14 5.60 38.01
C GLU A 121 41.69 5.28 37.62
N PHE A 122 40.71 5.83 38.35
CA PHE A 122 39.28 5.61 38.13
C PHE A 122 38.55 6.84 37.58
N ASP A 123 39.22 7.96 37.38
CA ASP A 123 38.61 9.22 36.94
C ASP A 123 37.88 9.07 35.59
N GLU A 124 38.43 8.29 34.67
CA GLU A 124 37.81 7.97 33.37
C GLU A 124 36.46 7.23 33.48
N TRP A 125 36.19 6.59 34.62
CA TRP A 125 34.97 5.82 34.85
C TRP A 125 33.86 6.64 35.48
N THR A 126 34.16 7.80 36.08
CA THR A 126 33.17 8.66 36.75
C THR A 126 32.08 9.08 35.77
N ARG A 127 32.46 9.69 34.65
CA ARG A 127 31.52 10.13 33.61
C ARG A 127 30.79 8.96 32.95
N ARG A 128 31.52 7.87 32.65
CA ARG A 128 30.93 6.68 32.01
C ARG A 128 29.86 6.05 32.90
N MET A 129 30.11 5.93 34.21
CA MET A 129 29.15 5.35 35.17
C MET A 129 27.91 6.22 35.35
N GLU A 130 28.07 7.54 35.41
CA GLU A 130 26.95 8.48 35.39
C GLU A 130 26.10 8.29 34.13
N TRP A 131 26.74 8.22 32.96
CA TRP A 131 26.05 8.01 31.69
C TRP A 131 25.34 6.66 31.61
N TYR A 132 25.95 5.56 32.07
CA TYR A 132 25.27 4.26 32.13
C TYR A 132 24.08 4.28 33.08
N TRP A 133 24.19 5.00 34.19
CA TRP A 133 23.10 5.17 35.14
C TRP A 133 21.93 5.94 34.50
N ASP A 134 22.20 7.03 33.81
CA ASP A 134 21.20 7.80 33.07
C ASP A 134 20.52 6.94 31.99
N MET A 135 21.29 6.14 31.27
CA MET A 135 20.77 5.21 30.25
C MET A 135 19.90 4.11 30.87
N ALA A 136 20.28 3.57 32.03
CA ALA A 136 19.49 2.58 32.73
C ALA A 136 18.19 3.19 33.32
N CYS A 137 18.25 4.42 33.81
CA CYS A 137 17.06 5.19 34.25
C CYS A 137 16.13 5.53 33.07
N PHE A 138 16.69 5.77 31.89
CA PHE A 138 15.91 5.97 30.67
C PHE A 138 15.16 4.69 30.26
N MET A 139 15.78 3.51 30.37
CA MET A 139 15.11 2.24 30.10
C MET A 139 13.97 1.96 31.06
N LEU A 140 14.22 2.15 32.35
CA LEU A 140 13.25 1.95 33.42
C LEU A 140 13.45 3.06 34.46
N PRO A 141 12.48 3.97 34.65
CA PRO A 141 12.61 5.03 35.64
C PRO A 141 12.64 4.46 37.06
N LYS A 142 13.44 5.07 37.94
CA LYS A 142 13.59 4.66 39.35
C LYS A 142 12.36 4.98 40.20
N GLU A 143 11.63 6.03 39.84
CA GLU A 143 10.35 6.41 40.46
C GLU A 143 9.20 6.05 39.52
N ASN A 144 8.09 5.57 40.08
CA ASN A 144 6.83 5.33 39.35
C ASN A 144 6.16 6.65 38.95
N GLY A 145 6.87 7.52 38.24
CA GLY A 145 6.25 8.64 37.54
C GLY A 145 5.41 8.14 36.37
N ASP A 146 4.53 8.98 35.84
CA ASP A 146 3.67 8.69 34.68
C ASP A 146 4.45 8.35 33.39
N ALA A 147 5.78 8.43 33.39
CA ALA A 147 6.64 7.98 32.32
C ALA A 147 6.77 6.44 32.33
N GLY A 148 6.01 5.77 31.46
CA GLY A 148 6.12 4.33 31.26
C GLY A 148 7.51 3.87 30.80
N ALA A 149 7.77 2.56 30.91
CA ALA A 149 9.02 1.95 30.45
C ALA A 149 9.32 2.26 28.97
N CYS A 150 10.61 2.39 28.63
CA CYS A 150 11.04 2.77 27.30
C CYS A 150 10.75 1.68 26.25
N THR A 151 10.47 2.09 25.01
CA THR A 151 10.37 1.17 23.88
C THR A 151 11.76 0.85 23.33
N GLY A 152 11.94 -0.33 22.75
CA GLY A 152 13.22 -0.75 22.16
C GLY A 152 13.67 0.20 21.04
N ALA A 153 12.72 0.70 20.23
CA ALA A 153 12.99 1.73 19.22
C ALA A 153 13.44 3.05 19.85
N GLY A 154 12.80 3.50 20.93
CA GLY A 154 13.19 4.70 21.66
C GLY A 154 14.61 4.61 22.23
N LEU A 155 14.99 3.44 22.74
CA LEU A 155 16.35 3.18 23.21
C LEU A 155 17.39 3.22 22.08
N ILE A 156 17.11 2.59 20.93
CA ILE A 156 18.01 2.62 19.78
C ILE A 156 18.21 4.06 19.28
N ASP A 157 17.13 4.82 19.17
CA ASP A 157 17.19 6.23 18.75
C ASP A 157 17.99 7.07 19.75
N ARG A 158 17.81 6.84 21.05
CA ARG A 158 18.58 7.55 22.09
C ARG A 158 20.06 7.19 22.03
N LEU A 159 20.41 5.92 21.94
CA LEU A 159 21.81 5.48 21.84
C LEU A 159 22.50 6.05 20.60
N ARG A 160 21.78 6.12 19.46
CA ARG A 160 22.30 6.73 18.23
C ARG A 160 22.50 8.23 18.36
N GLN A 161 21.66 8.92 19.14
CA GLN A 161 21.85 10.34 19.47
C GLN A 161 23.06 10.55 20.40
N GLU A 162 23.22 9.71 21.42
CA GLU A 162 24.36 9.74 22.36
C GLU A 162 25.69 9.36 21.70
N ALA A 163 25.65 8.59 20.61
CA ALA A 163 26.84 8.32 19.79
C ALA A 163 27.35 9.58 19.06
N GLN A 164 26.54 10.64 18.92
CA GLN A 164 26.95 11.91 18.30
C GLN A 164 27.44 12.93 19.35
N THR A 165 28.14 12.45 20.38
CA THR A 165 28.71 13.31 21.43
C THR A 165 30.16 13.67 21.13
N GLY A 166 30.68 14.75 21.74
CA GLY A 166 32.09 15.13 21.64
C GLY A 166 33.03 14.39 22.59
N TYR A 167 32.52 13.40 23.34
CA TYR A 167 33.24 12.67 24.37
C TYR A 167 33.55 11.24 23.89
N PRO A 168 34.83 10.89 23.61
CA PRO A 168 35.18 9.64 22.94
C PRO A 168 34.88 8.39 23.78
N ASP A 169 34.90 8.55 25.10
CA ASP A 169 34.56 7.51 26.06
C ASP A 169 33.06 7.15 26.04
N VAL A 170 32.20 8.17 25.94
CA VAL A 170 30.75 8.00 25.84
C VAL A 170 30.37 7.52 24.45
N GLU A 171 30.97 8.07 23.39
CA GLU A 171 30.78 7.62 22.01
C GLU A 171 31.08 6.12 21.86
N ALA A 172 32.23 5.66 22.34
CA ALA A 172 32.61 4.25 22.27
C ALA A 172 31.61 3.34 23.02
N ALA A 173 31.17 3.75 24.21
CA ALA A 173 30.17 3.03 24.98
C ALA A 173 28.80 2.99 24.28
N ALA A 174 28.35 4.13 23.73
CA ALA A 174 27.10 4.25 23.00
C ALA A 174 27.09 3.40 21.72
N LEU A 175 28.19 3.37 20.98
CA LEU A 175 28.33 2.53 19.78
C LEU A 175 28.29 1.03 20.13
N ASP A 176 28.96 0.61 21.20
CA ASP A 176 28.94 -0.79 21.62
C ASP A 176 27.53 -1.22 22.08
N LEU A 177 26.84 -0.41 22.89
CA LEU A 177 25.46 -0.68 23.28
C LEU A 177 24.48 -0.60 22.08
N SER A 178 24.72 0.30 21.12
CA SER A 178 23.92 0.39 19.88
C SER A 178 24.00 -0.90 19.06
N LYS A 179 25.20 -1.49 18.91
CA LYS A 179 25.36 -2.78 18.23
C LYS A 179 24.55 -3.88 18.91
N VAL A 180 24.55 -3.93 20.24
CA VAL A 180 23.74 -4.91 21.00
C VAL A 180 22.24 -4.67 20.77
N ALA A 181 21.79 -3.41 20.82
CA ALA A 181 20.40 -3.06 20.61
C ALA A 181 19.91 -3.42 19.20
N GLU A 182 20.68 -3.04 18.18
CA GLU A 182 20.37 -3.29 16.76
C GLU A 182 20.41 -4.79 16.43
N THR A 183 21.37 -5.55 16.97
CA THR A 183 21.42 -7.00 16.77
C THR A 183 20.23 -7.72 17.43
N ALA A 184 19.80 -7.27 18.60
CA ALA A 184 18.59 -7.79 19.25
C ALA A 184 17.34 -7.49 18.42
N TRP A 185 17.20 -6.26 17.91
CA TRP A 185 16.09 -5.85 17.05
C TRP A 185 16.08 -6.61 15.71
N LEU A 186 17.23 -6.76 15.06
CA LEU A 186 17.38 -7.55 13.82
C LEU A 186 17.03 -9.03 14.03
N ARG A 187 17.31 -9.59 15.21
CA ARG A 187 16.91 -10.96 15.55
C ARG A 187 15.39 -11.11 15.70
N GLN A 188 14.70 -10.09 16.23
CA GLN A 188 13.23 -10.08 16.21
C GLN A 188 12.71 -9.95 14.78
N LEU A 189 13.25 -9.00 14.02
CA LEU A 189 12.86 -8.75 12.63
C LEU A 189 13.06 -9.98 11.73
N SER A 190 14.17 -10.72 11.88
CA SER A 190 14.45 -11.89 11.06
C SER A 190 13.41 -12.99 11.23
N THR A 191 12.79 -13.11 12.40
CA THR A 191 11.70 -14.07 12.64
C THR A 191 10.48 -13.77 11.76
N TRP A 192 10.20 -12.48 11.57
CA TRP A 192 9.11 -11.99 10.72
C TRP A 192 9.46 -12.08 9.23
N VAL A 193 10.62 -11.55 8.83
CA VAL A 193 11.04 -11.46 7.41
C VAL A 193 11.38 -12.82 6.81
N LEU A 194 11.90 -13.77 7.59
CA LEU A 194 12.28 -15.09 7.07
C LEU A 194 11.20 -16.16 7.23
N TYR A 195 10.34 -16.05 8.27
CA TYR A 195 9.37 -17.11 8.60
C TYR A 195 7.91 -16.63 8.67
N GLY A 196 7.64 -15.33 8.47
CA GLY A 196 6.30 -14.75 8.61
C GLY A 196 5.73 -14.91 10.03
N ARG A 197 6.58 -15.04 11.06
CA ARG A 197 6.15 -15.27 12.45
C ARG A 197 6.44 -14.04 13.28
N LEU A 198 5.46 -13.62 14.08
CA LEU A 198 5.73 -12.59 15.08
C LEU A 198 6.66 -13.12 16.16
N PRO A 199 7.58 -12.29 16.68
CA PRO A 199 8.40 -12.64 17.82
C PRO A 199 7.54 -13.09 19.02
N THR A 200 7.91 -14.22 19.64
CA THR A 200 7.23 -14.74 20.84
C THR A 200 7.49 -13.88 22.08
N HIS A 201 8.61 -13.16 22.09
CA HIS A 201 9.01 -12.28 23.18
C HIS A 201 9.13 -10.84 22.65
N GLY A 202 8.62 -9.87 23.41
CA GLY A 202 8.64 -8.46 23.01
C GLY A 202 7.63 -8.11 21.92
N THR A 203 6.52 -8.86 21.80
CA THR A 203 5.46 -8.59 20.80
C THR A 203 4.86 -7.19 20.94
N ASN A 204 4.79 -6.68 22.17
CA ASN A 204 4.26 -5.34 22.46
C ASN A 204 5.22 -4.20 22.05
N ASP A 205 6.49 -4.52 21.80
CA ASP A 205 7.54 -3.56 21.46
C ASP A 205 7.99 -3.66 19.99
N PHE A 206 7.50 -4.68 19.28
CA PHE A 206 7.74 -4.82 17.85
C PHE A 206 6.76 -3.96 17.07
N PHE A 207 7.24 -3.25 16.04
CA PHE A 207 6.43 -2.29 15.29
C PHE A 207 5.29 -2.91 14.47
N ILE A 208 5.23 -4.23 14.35
CA ILE A 208 4.15 -4.94 13.65
C ILE A 208 3.23 -5.59 14.67
N THR A 209 1.98 -5.17 14.66
CA THR A 209 0.93 -5.69 15.55
C THR A 209 -0.12 -6.46 14.75
N ARG A 210 -0.69 -7.50 15.37
CA ARG A 210 -1.82 -8.26 14.81
C ARG A 210 -3.12 -7.57 15.18
N VAL A 211 -3.92 -7.21 14.19
CA VAL A 211 -5.29 -6.76 14.37
C VAL A 211 -6.19 -7.99 14.31
N LYS A 212 -6.81 -8.35 15.43
CA LYS A 212 -7.82 -9.41 15.47
C LYS A 212 -9.17 -8.80 15.10
N GLY A 213 -9.67 -9.08 13.89
CA GLY A 213 -11.08 -8.91 13.56
C GLY A 213 -11.86 -10.17 13.95
N ASP A 214 -13.11 -10.03 14.41
CA ASP A 214 -13.91 -11.13 14.95
C ASP A 214 -14.28 -12.22 13.92
N ASP A 215 -14.15 -11.97 12.61
CA ASP A 215 -14.43 -12.96 11.54
C ASP A 215 -13.61 -12.75 10.24
N GLU A 216 -12.58 -11.88 10.26
CA GLU A 216 -11.76 -11.55 9.09
C GLU A 216 -10.35 -12.18 9.13
N PRO A 217 -9.69 -12.39 7.97
CA PRO A 217 -8.31 -12.88 7.93
C PRO A 217 -7.39 -11.96 8.75
N VAL A 218 -6.56 -12.54 9.60
CA VAL A 218 -5.61 -11.83 10.48
C VAL A 218 -4.85 -10.76 9.68
N ASP A 219 -5.10 -9.49 10.00
CA ASP A 219 -4.38 -8.36 9.39
C ASP A 219 -3.26 -7.87 10.31
N TYR A 220 -2.26 -7.26 9.69
CA TYR A 220 -1.06 -6.75 10.34
C TYR A 220 -0.92 -5.26 10.07
N VAL A 221 -0.70 -4.48 11.12
CA VAL A 221 -0.53 -3.03 11.02
C VAL A 221 0.84 -2.63 11.56
N SER A 222 1.49 -1.73 10.83
CA SER A 222 2.75 -1.10 11.25
C SER A 222 2.45 0.12 12.14
N THR A 223 2.97 0.11 13.37
CA THR A 223 2.86 1.21 14.34
C THR A 223 4.11 2.09 14.27
N SER A 224 3.96 3.36 13.84
CA SER A 224 5.11 4.25 13.61
C SER A 224 5.87 4.65 14.88
N THR A 225 5.24 4.58 16.06
CA THR A 225 5.87 4.94 17.35
C THR A 225 6.89 3.91 17.83
N LEU A 226 6.78 2.67 17.35
CA LEU A 226 7.66 1.55 17.67
C LEU A 226 8.69 1.30 16.56
N LEU A 227 8.70 2.13 15.51
CA LEU A 227 9.64 2.02 14.40
C LEU A 227 10.89 2.86 14.72
N PRO A 228 12.10 2.26 14.71
CA PRO A 228 13.34 3.04 14.87
C PRO A 228 13.50 4.06 13.74
N LYS A 229 13.99 5.27 14.04
CA LYS A 229 14.09 6.37 13.06
C LYS A 229 15.03 6.11 11.89
N PHE A 230 15.96 5.16 12.05
CA PHE A 230 16.86 4.76 10.96
C PHE A 230 16.16 3.92 9.88
N VAL A 231 14.95 3.40 10.15
CA VAL A 231 14.16 2.64 9.18
C VAL A 231 13.19 3.58 8.47
N SER A 232 13.30 3.68 7.15
CA SER A 232 12.37 4.51 6.37
C SER A 232 10.96 3.92 6.36
N SER A 233 9.94 4.78 6.21
CA SER A 233 8.54 4.34 6.05
C SER A 233 8.37 3.35 4.89
N ARG A 234 9.08 3.57 3.77
CA ARG A 234 9.09 2.65 2.63
C ARG A 234 9.63 1.27 3.02
N THR A 235 10.75 1.22 3.75
CA THR A 235 11.33 -0.04 4.23
C THR A 235 10.39 -0.76 5.21
N ALA A 236 9.72 -0.02 6.10
CA ALA A 236 8.73 -0.58 7.02
C ALA A 236 7.55 -1.22 6.26
N SER A 237 7.04 -0.57 5.21
CA SER A 237 6.01 -1.12 4.33
C SER A 237 6.46 -2.39 3.64
N SER A 238 7.67 -2.45 3.09
CA SER A 238 8.21 -3.66 2.46
C SER A 238 8.39 -4.80 3.48
N ILE A 239 8.86 -4.51 4.69
CA ILE A 239 8.96 -5.52 5.77
C ILE A 239 7.58 -6.07 6.14
N LEU A 240 6.57 -5.19 6.25
CA LEU A 240 5.19 -5.59 6.55
C LEU A 240 4.64 -6.48 5.43
N PHE A 241 4.85 -6.09 4.17
CA PHE A 241 4.41 -6.85 3.00
C PHE A 241 5.03 -8.25 2.98
N ILE A 242 6.37 -8.35 3.08
CA ILE A 242 7.09 -9.64 3.04
C ILE A 242 6.56 -10.60 4.11
N GLY A 243 6.48 -10.15 5.37
CA GLY A 243 6.04 -11.06 6.42
C GLY A 243 4.54 -11.38 6.37
N ARG A 244 3.69 -10.47 5.86
CA ARG A 244 2.26 -10.76 5.60
C ARG A 244 2.11 -11.85 4.53
N SER A 245 2.86 -11.75 3.43
CA SER A 245 2.83 -12.74 2.36
C SER A 245 3.32 -14.12 2.85
N LEU A 246 4.41 -14.17 3.61
CA LEU A 246 4.91 -15.41 4.22
C LEU A 246 3.93 -16.02 5.24
N ASP A 247 3.27 -15.20 6.06
CA ASP A 247 2.25 -15.65 7.01
C ASP A 247 1.05 -16.27 6.27
N GLN A 248 0.62 -15.64 5.16
CA GLN A 248 -0.46 -16.14 4.31
C GLN A 248 -0.12 -17.47 3.65
N ILE A 249 1.07 -17.61 3.06
CA ILE A 249 1.54 -18.87 2.45
C ILE A 249 1.57 -19.96 3.51
N ARG A 250 2.08 -19.66 4.70
CA ARG A 250 2.15 -20.64 5.78
C ARG A 250 0.77 -21.09 6.24
N ASN A 251 -0.13 -20.14 6.50
CA ASN A 251 -1.45 -20.45 7.06
C ASN A 251 -2.38 -21.11 6.02
N ARG A 252 -2.25 -20.78 4.73
CA ARG A 252 -3.05 -21.39 3.65
C ARG A 252 -2.42 -22.67 3.08
N GLY A 253 -1.08 -22.74 3.01
CA GLY A 253 -0.35 -23.95 2.61
C GLY A 253 -0.51 -25.10 3.60
N ALA A 254 -0.78 -24.82 4.88
CA ALA A 254 -1.11 -25.84 5.88
C ALA A 254 -2.56 -26.34 5.79
N ALA A 255 -3.47 -25.61 5.13
CA ALA A 255 -4.89 -25.92 5.04
C ALA A 255 -5.30 -26.64 3.73
N GLY A 256 -4.39 -26.77 2.75
CA GLY A 256 -4.65 -27.40 1.45
C GLY A 256 -4.15 -28.84 1.38
N ILE A 257 -5.03 -29.76 0.95
CA ILE A 257 -4.77 -31.17 0.61
C ILE A 257 -3.92 -31.26 -0.67
N SER A 258 -2.69 -30.74 -0.66
CA SER A 258 -1.78 -30.93 -1.80
C SER A 258 -0.35 -31.06 -1.31
N SER A 259 0.26 -32.18 -1.67
CA SER A 259 1.66 -32.59 -1.47
C SER A 259 2.66 -31.68 -2.22
N ILE A 260 2.61 -30.37 -2.00
CA ILE A 260 3.61 -29.44 -2.52
C ILE A 260 4.62 -29.21 -1.40
N PRO A 261 5.91 -29.58 -1.59
CA PRO A 261 6.92 -29.40 -0.57
C PRO A 261 7.04 -27.91 -0.17
N PRO A 262 7.47 -27.61 1.07
CA PRO A 262 7.49 -26.25 1.66
C PRO A 262 8.53 -25.29 1.04
N LYS A 263 8.92 -25.50 -0.21
CA LYS A 263 9.99 -24.79 -0.92
C LYS A 263 9.52 -24.00 -2.14
N THR A 264 8.22 -23.89 -2.41
CA THR A 264 7.75 -23.08 -3.52
C THR A 264 7.83 -21.61 -3.12
N SER A 265 8.78 -20.89 -3.72
CA SER A 265 8.91 -19.45 -3.57
C SER A 265 7.63 -18.74 -4.03
N GLU A 266 7.30 -17.55 -3.49
CA GLU A 266 6.15 -16.74 -3.94
C GLU A 266 6.12 -16.54 -5.46
N LEU A 267 7.31 -16.45 -6.08
CA LEU A 267 7.49 -16.33 -7.52
C LEU A 267 7.04 -17.57 -8.30
N GLU A 268 7.03 -18.76 -7.70
CA GLU A 268 6.54 -19.99 -8.36
C GLU A 268 5.01 -20.08 -8.37
N LEU A 269 4.33 -19.43 -7.40
CA LEU A 269 2.87 -19.31 -7.38
C LEU A 269 2.36 -18.19 -8.29
N LEU A 270 3.21 -17.20 -8.59
CA LEU A 270 2.90 -16.10 -9.50
C LEU A 270 2.33 -16.56 -10.86
N PRO A 271 2.92 -17.49 -11.63
CA PRO A 271 2.35 -17.93 -12.90
C PRO A 271 0.98 -18.61 -12.73
N VAL A 272 0.70 -19.25 -11.59
CA VAL A 272 -0.61 -19.84 -11.30
C VAL A 272 -1.64 -18.74 -11.00
N HIS A 273 -1.27 -17.75 -10.20
CA HIS A 273 -2.13 -16.58 -9.93
C HIS A 273 -2.36 -15.74 -11.19
N LEU A 274 -1.34 -15.56 -12.02
CA LEU A 274 -1.45 -14.91 -13.32
C LEU A 274 -2.36 -15.72 -14.25
N ARG A 275 -2.31 -17.06 -14.22
CA ARG A 275 -3.30 -17.89 -14.93
C ARG A 275 -4.71 -17.62 -14.43
N TYR A 276 -4.94 -17.58 -13.11
CA TYR A 276 -6.26 -17.24 -12.56
C TYR A 276 -6.70 -15.84 -12.96
N LEU A 277 -5.84 -14.82 -12.84
CA LEU A 277 -6.14 -13.46 -13.29
C LEU A 277 -6.39 -13.40 -14.80
N SER A 278 -5.62 -14.12 -15.63
CA SER A 278 -5.84 -14.18 -17.08
C SER A 278 -7.10 -14.98 -17.46
N SER A 279 -7.52 -15.91 -16.59
CA SER A 279 -8.76 -16.68 -16.72
C SER A 279 -9.98 -15.91 -16.26
N LEU A 280 -9.79 -14.79 -15.55
CA LEU A 280 -10.81 -13.74 -15.46
C LEU A 280 -10.91 -13.13 -16.86
N GLN A 281 -11.57 -13.84 -17.77
CA GLN A 281 -12.11 -13.22 -18.96
C GLN A 281 -13.05 -12.11 -18.49
N SER A 282 -13.20 -11.07 -19.32
CA SER A 282 -14.32 -10.16 -19.25
C SER A 282 -15.62 -10.92 -19.57
N THR A 283 -15.96 -11.94 -18.78
CA THR A 283 -17.22 -12.67 -18.80
C THR A 283 -18.13 -12.06 -17.74
N ALA A 284 -18.27 -10.75 -17.79
CA ALA A 284 -19.59 -10.17 -17.89
C ALA A 284 -19.58 -9.60 -19.31
N ILE A 285 -20.24 -10.13 -20.34
CA ILE A 285 -21.43 -10.98 -20.44
C ILE A 285 -21.31 -11.75 -21.80
N PRO A 286 -21.99 -12.90 -22.07
CA PRO A 286 -22.23 -13.31 -23.47
C PRO A 286 -22.71 -12.10 -24.29
N PRO A 287 -22.46 -12.02 -25.62
CA PRO A 287 -22.92 -10.89 -26.43
C PRO A 287 -24.39 -10.65 -26.09
N PHE A 288 -24.69 -9.50 -25.49
CA PHE A 288 -25.91 -9.22 -24.73
C PHE A 288 -27.10 -9.06 -25.69
N MET A 289 -27.42 -10.11 -26.44
CA MET A 289 -28.73 -10.30 -27.06
C MET A 289 -29.88 -10.22 -26.04
N PRO A 290 -29.75 -10.55 -24.74
CA PRO A 290 -30.88 -10.45 -23.81
C PRO A 290 -31.37 -9.03 -23.54
N ILE A 291 -30.53 -8.02 -23.33
CA ILE A 291 -31.00 -6.66 -22.98
C ILE A 291 -31.59 -5.98 -24.22
N PHE A 292 -30.91 -6.10 -25.36
CA PHE A 292 -31.49 -5.68 -26.63
C PHE A 292 -32.80 -6.43 -26.88
N SER A 293 -32.88 -7.75 -26.66
CA SER A 293 -34.15 -8.48 -26.81
C SER A 293 -35.22 -8.11 -25.78
N LEU A 294 -34.88 -7.74 -24.54
CA LEU A 294 -35.87 -7.43 -23.49
C LEU A 294 -36.53 -6.07 -23.72
N TYR A 295 -35.75 -5.08 -24.18
CA TYR A 295 -36.23 -3.72 -24.43
C TYR A 295 -36.67 -3.53 -25.89
N ALA A 296 -36.00 -4.19 -26.85
CA ALA A 296 -36.36 -4.10 -28.26
C ALA A 296 -37.56 -5.00 -28.61
N ALA A 297 -37.74 -6.20 -28.03
CA ALA A 297 -38.89 -7.04 -28.42
C ALA A 297 -40.25 -6.38 -28.17
N PRO A 298 -40.52 -5.67 -27.05
CA PRO A 298 -41.74 -4.88 -26.88
C PRO A 298 -41.86 -3.76 -27.92
N ILE A 299 -40.78 -3.00 -28.16
CA ILE A 299 -40.74 -1.85 -29.08
C ILE A 299 -40.94 -2.29 -30.55
N TYR A 300 -40.28 -3.36 -30.98
CA TYR A 300 -40.42 -3.94 -32.33
C TYR A 300 -41.76 -4.66 -32.50
N ALA A 301 -42.28 -5.34 -31.47
CA ALA A 301 -43.62 -5.94 -31.51
C ALA A 301 -44.72 -4.88 -31.66
N LEU A 302 -44.54 -3.70 -31.06
CA LEU A 302 -45.45 -2.56 -31.21
C LEU A 302 -45.31 -1.86 -32.56
N ARG A 303 -44.11 -1.79 -33.14
CA ARG A 303 -43.94 -1.30 -34.52
C ARG A 303 -44.66 -2.21 -35.52
N THR A 304 -44.55 -3.53 -35.35
CA THR A 304 -45.29 -4.49 -36.19
C THR A 304 -46.81 -4.47 -35.93
N TYR A 305 -47.25 -4.11 -34.72
CA TYR A 305 -48.67 -3.93 -34.41
C TYR A 305 -49.20 -2.62 -35.01
N GLY A 306 -48.43 -1.52 -34.91
CA GLY A 306 -48.73 -0.23 -35.53
C GLY A 306 -48.78 -0.30 -37.04
N ASP A 307 -47.80 -0.96 -37.68
CA ASP A 307 -47.81 -1.19 -39.13
C ASP A 307 -48.99 -2.08 -39.57
N ARG A 308 -49.42 -3.05 -38.75
CA ARG A 308 -50.64 -3.84 -39.03
C ARG A 308 -51.92 -3.04 -38.86
N VAL A 309 -52.01 -2.18 -37.84
CA VAL A 309 -53.15 -1.27 -37.62
C VAL A 309 -53.24 -0.18 -38.69
N VAL A 310 -52.10 0.24 -39.27
CA VAL A 310 -52.05 1.18 -40.40
C VAL A 310 -52.40 0.49 -41.74
N LEU A 311 -52.08 -0.80 -41.90
CA LEU A 311 -52.38 -1.55 -43.13
C LEU A 311 -53.81 -2.13 -43.17
N GLU A 312 -54.47 -2.36 -42.02
CA GLU A 312 -55.90 -2.70 -41.94
C GLU A 312 -56.75 -1.42 -41.85
N GLU A 313 -56.74 -0.63 -42.92
CA GLU A 313 -57.51 0.61 -43.02
C GLU A 313 -59.02 0.33 -43.18
N SER A 314 -59.78 0.45 -42.07
CA SER A 314 -61.18 0.89 -42.12
C SER A 314 -61.69 1.64 -40.88
N ILE A 315 -60.91 1.81 -39.81
CA ILE A 315 -61.32 2.57 -38.62
C ILE A 315 -60.18 3.50 -38.14
N PRO A 316 -60.34 4.83 -38.20
CA PRO A 316 -59.31 5.78 -37.75
C PRO A 316 -59.18 5.73 -36.22
N HIS A 317 -58.09 5.16 -35.71
CA HIS A 317 -57.77 5.23 -34.30
C HIS A 317 -57.12 6.58 -33.95
N PRO A 318 -57.64 7.35 -32.98
CA PRO A 318 -57.16 8.70 -32.63
C PRO A 318 -55.74 8.73 -32.01
N SER A 319 -55.12 7.56 -31.82
CA SER A 319 -53.88 7.36 -31.08
C SER A 319 -52.61 7.42 -31.96
N GLY A 320 -52.73 7.42 -33.29
CA GLY A 320 -51.60 7.36 -34.23
C GLY A 320 -50.53 8.45 -34.03
N PRO A 321 -50.88 9.75 -34.00
CA PRO A 321 -49.90 10.83 -33.84
C PRO A 321 -49.22 10.85 -32.46
N ARG A 322 -49.94 10.46 -31.40
CA ARG A 322 -49.39 10.43 -30.02
C ARG A 322 -48.46 9.24 -29.84
N MET A 323 -48.77 8.11 -30.48
CA MET A 323 -47.93 6.93 -30.43
C MET A 323 -46.61 7.11 -31.20
N ARG A 324 -46.62 7.83 -32.34
CA ARG A 324 -45.39 8.20 -33.08
C ARG A 324 -44.36 8.90 -32.20
N LYS A 325 -44.84 9.84 -31.40
CA LYS A 325 -44.04 10.60 -30.43
C LYS A 325 -43.42 9.70 -29.35
N VAL A 326 -44.16 8.74 -28.83
CA VAL A 326 -43.66 7.74 -27.87
C VAL A 326 -42.60 6.84 -28.53
N TRP A 327 -42.81 6.42 -29.78
CA TRP A 327 -41.84 5.61 -30.53
C TRP A 327 -40.51 6.34 -30.77
N ALA A 328 -40.55 7.63 -31.09
CA ALA A 328 -39.35 8.44 -31.24
C ALA A 328 -38.53 8.48 -29.93
N THR A 329 -39.18 8.72 -28.79
CA THR A 329 -38.55 8.71 -27.47
C THR A 329 -37.98 7.33 -27.10
N SER A 330 -38.73 6.25 -27.36
CA SER A 330 -38.26 4.87 -27.11
C SER A 330 -37.09 4.49 -28.01
N GLY A 331 -37.10 4.90 -29.29
CA GLY A 331 -36.00 4.72 -30.22
C GLY A 331 -34.73 5.45 -29.78
N ALA A 332 -34.87 6.71 -29.35
CA ALA A 332 -33.77 7.50 -28.80
C ALA A 332 -33.18 6.88 -27.52
N ALA A 333 -34.02 6.37 -26.63
CA ALA A 333 -33.58 5.68 -25.41
C ALA A 333 -32.82 4.38 -25.69
N VAL A 334 -33.31 3.55 -26.63
CA VAL A 334 -32.63 2.31 -27.06
C VAL A 334 -31.29 2.63 -27.72
N PHE A 335 -31.26 3.64 -28.59
CA PHE A 335 -30.03 4.09 -29.24
C PHE A 335 -28.99 4.54 -28.20
N LEU A 336 -29.38 5.40 -27.25
CA LEU A 336 -28.49 5.86 -26.18
C LEU A 336 -27.96 4.71 -25.33
N LEU A 337 -28.82 3.77 -24.91
CA LEU A 337 -28.41 2.61 -24.13
C LEU A 337 -27.46 1.69 -24.90
N SER A 338 -27.72 1.47 -26.20
CA SER A 338 -26.85 0.70 -27.08
C SER A 338 -25.46 1.33 -27.18
N GLU A 339 -25.38 2.63 -27.40
CA GLU A 339 -24.10 3.35 -27.48
C GLU A 339 -23.37 3.40 -26.14
N PHE A 340 -24.08 3.56 -25.02
CA PHE A 340 -23.49 3.51 -23.68
C PHE A 340 -22.84 2.15 -23.41
N VAL A 341 -23.57 1.05 -23.66
CA VAL A 341 -23.05 -0.31 -23.48
C VAL A 341 -21.87 -0.56 -24.41
N GLY A 342 -21.99 -0.19 -25.69
CA GLY A 342 -20.93 -0.35 -26.68
C GLY A 342 -19.65 0.39 -26.30
N TYR A 343 -19.76 1.60 -25.78
CA TYR A 343 -18.63 2.38 -25.31
C TYR A 343 -18.03 1.84 -23.99
N PHE A 344 -18.84 1.62 -22.94
CA PHE A 344 -18.31 1.21 -21.65
C PHE A 344 -17.77 -0.22 -21.65
N GLU A 345 -18.46 -1.17 -22.29
CA GLU A 345 -18.01 -2.57 -22.34
C GLU A 345 -16.88 -2.73 -23.37
N GLY A 346 -17.10 -2.27 -24.60
CA GLY A 346 -16.19 -2.49 -25.71
C GLY A 346 -14.98 -1.57 -25.72
N GLU A 347 -15.16 -0.27 -25.50
CA GLU A 347 -14.05 0.67 -25.57
C GLU A 347 -13.35 0.82 -24.22
N VAL A 348 -14.08 0.94 -23.10
CA VAL A 348 -13.46 1.20 -21.80
C VAL A 348 -12.98 -0.07 -21.09
N VAL A 349 -13.87 -1.02 -20.81
CA VAL A 349 -13.52 -2.24 -20.04
C VAL A 349 -12.60 -3.16 -20.85
N GLN A 350 -12.95 -3.45 -22.10
CA GLN A 350 -12.19 -4.41 -22.90
C GLN A 350 -10.80 -3.87 -23.26
N GLU A 351 -10.65 -2.61 -23.69
CA GLU A 351 -9.33 -2.07 -24.04
C GLU A 351 -8.44 -1.84 -22.81
N SER A 352 -9.00 -1.36 -21.70
CA SER A 352 -8.23 -1.23 -20.45
C SER A 352 -7.77 -2.59 -19.91
N TRP A 353 -8.60 -3.63 -20.01
CA TRP A 353 -8.21 -5.00 -19.66
C TRP A 353 -7.17 -5.58 -20.62
N LYS A 354 -7.31 -5.38 -21.94
CA LYS A 354 -6.30 -5.77 -22.93
C LYS A 354 -4.95 -5.11 -22.63
N HIS A 355 -4.96 -3.81 -22.32
CA HIS A 355 -3.75 -3.05 -21.96
C HIS A 355 -3.09 -3.58 -20.69
N PHE A 356 -3.88 -3.82 -19.63
CA PHE A 356 -3.38 -4.40 -18.39
C PHE A 356 -2.87 -5.84 -18.57
N ARG A 357 -3.57 -6.68 -19.35
CA ARG A 357 -3.15 -8.04 -19.69
C ARG A 357 -1.87 -8.06 -20.51
N HIS A 358 -1.73 -7.16 -21.48
CA HIS A 358 -0.51 -7.00 -22.27
C HIS A 358 0.68 -6.63 -21.39
N TRP A 359 0.47 -5.74 -20.41
CA TRP A 359 1.49 -5.41 -19.42
C TRP A 359 1.85 -6.61 -18.52
N ILE A 360 0.86 -7.37 -18.04
CA ILE A 360 1.07 -8.55 -17.18
C ILE A 360 1.84 -9.67 -17.88
N VAL A 361 1.35 -10.10 -19.04
CA VAL A 361 1.86 -11.27 -19.78
C VAL A 361 3.16 -10.91 -20.51
N GLY A 362 3.40 -9.62 -20.74
CA GLY A 362 4.39 -9.15 -21.69
C GLY A 362 3.91 -9.43 -23.11
N ALA A 363 4.55 -8.79 -24.09
CA ALA A 363 4.29 -9.01 -25.50
C ALA A 363 4.75 -10.43 -25.93
N GLU A 364 3.98 -11.47 -25.58
CA GLU A 364 4.05 -12.72 -26.31
C GLU A 364 3.14 -12.61 -27.55
N SER A 365 3.80 -12.73 -28.72
CA SER A 365 3.24 -12.99 -30.05
C SER A 365 2.25 -11.97 -30.65
N ASP A 366 2.77 -10.91 -31.27
CA ASP A 366 2.07 -10.23 -32.39
C ASP A 366 3.03 -9.70 -33.47
N ASN A 367 4.27 -10.21 -33.52
CA ASN A 367 5.25 -9.82 -34.55
C ASN A 367 5.76 -10.99 -35.41
N GLU A 368 4.93 -12.01 -35.63
CA GLU A 368 5.06 -12.85 -36.82
C GLU A 368 4.16 -12.27 -37.92
N ARG A 369 4.69 -11.25 -38.62
CA ARG A 369 4.15 -10.86 -39.92
C ARG A 369 4.24 -12.07 -40.86
N PRO A 370 3.16 -12.45 -41.57
CA PRO A 370 3.26 -13.44 -42.63
C PRO A 370 4.15 -12.87 -43.74
N SER A 371 5.28 -13.52 -43.99
CA SER A 371 6.10 -13.28 -45.17
C SER A 371 5.26 -13.57 -46.41
N SER A 372 5.05 -12.54 -47.23
CA SER A 372 4.59 -12.71 -48.61
C SER A 372 5.81 -12.82 -49.53
N PRO A 373 5.75 -13.65 -50.59
CA PRO A 373 6.88 -14.01 -51.44
C PRO A 373 7.07 -13.04 -52.63
N THR A 374 8.11 -13.29 -53.44
CA THR A 374 8.48 -12.67 -54.75
C THR A 374 9.10 -11.25 -54.63
N ASP A 375 10.26 -10.90 -55.20
CA ASP A 375 10.92 -11.25 -56.47
C ASP A 375 12.48 -11.29 -56.29
N ALA A 376 13.16 -12.34 -56.75
CA ALA A 376 13.86 -12.47 -58.03
C ALA A 376 15.21 -11.72 -58.14
N ASP A 377 16.26 -12.54 -58.17
CA ASP A 377 17.43 -12.49 -59.06
C ASP A 377 18.35 -11.26 -59.04
N ASN A 378 19.57 -11.47 -58.52
CA ASN A 378 20.76 -11.46 -59.36
C ASN A 378 21.94 -12.17 -58.66
N GLU A 379 22.36 -13.27 -59.26
CA GLU A 379 23.63 -13.95 -59.04
C GLU A 379 24.78 -13.07 -59.57
N ASP A 380 25.92 -13.05 -58.87
CA ASP A 380 27.15 -13.59 -59.44
C ASP A 380 28.28 -13.73 -58.39
N PRO A 381 29.22 -14.68 -58.56
CA PRO A 381 30.02 -15.22 -57.48
C PRO A 381 31.54 -14.98 -57.58
N ALA A 382 32.18 -15.10 -56.42
CA ALA A 382 33.56 -15.55 -56.17
C ALA A 382 34.76 -14.84 -56.86
N GLU A 383 35.70 -14.34 -56.05
CA GLU A 383 37.13 -14.66 -56.26
C GLU A 383 38.01 -14.41 -55.01
N LEU A 384 38.93 -15.36 -54.78
CA LEU A 384 39.99 -15.33 -53.77
C LEU A 384 41.13 -14.38 -54.20
N SER A 385 41.82 -13.71 -53.24
CA SER A 385 43.29 -13.86 -52.98
C SER A 385 44.00 -12.66 -52.31
N ARG A 386 44.62 -12.97 -51.16
CA ARG A 386 45.97 -12.59 -50.63
C ARG A 386 46.42 -11.12 -50.30
N PRO A 387 47.25 -10.95 -49.23
CA PRO A 387 47.90 -9.70 -48.75
C PRO A 387 49.39 -9.62 -49.23
N PRO A 388 50.33 -8.85 -48.62
CA PRO A 388 50.37 -7.60 -47.82
C PRO A 388 51.17 -6.48 -48.58
N THR A 389 51.45 -5.25 -48.12
CA THR A 389 52.51 -4.86 -47.16
C THR A 389 52.69 -3.32 -47.18
N GLN A 390 53.09 -2.75 -46.02
CA GLN A 390 53.88 -1.51 -45.80
C GLN A 390 53.23 -0.16 -46.18
N GLN A 391 53.46 0.98 -45.51
CA GLN A 391 53.99 1.41 -44.21
C GLN A 391 53.80 2.94 -44.25
N SER A 392 53.28 3.59 -43.21
CA SER A 392 53.83 4.89 -42.80
C SER A 392 53.42 5.25 -41.38
N LEU A 393 54.46 5.35 -40.54
CA LEU A 393 54.42 5.82 -39.17
C LEU A 393 53.92 7.27 -39.11
N ARG A 394 52.95 7.55 -38.23
CA ARG A 394 53.08 8.67 -37.28
C ARG A 394 52.54 8.26 -35.91
N GLN A 395 53.47 8.34 -34.98
CA GLN A 395 53.38 8.08 -33.56
C GLN A 395 52.64 9.24 -32.88
N SER A 396 51.59 8.95 -32.12
CA SER A 396 51.11 9.78 -31.01
C SER A 396 50.34 8.89 -30.05
N GLN A 397 50.94 8.65 -28.89
CA GLN A 397 50.39 7.88 -27.78
C GLN A 397 49.16 8.59 -27.20
N GLN A 398 48.07 7.85 -26.95
CA GLN A 398 47.22 8.01 -25.76
C GLN A 398 46.19 6.86 -25.61
N ILE A 399 46.46 5.98 -24.64
CA ILE A 399 45.57 5.56 -23.54
C ILE A 399 44.17 4.97 -23.90
N SER A 400 44.08 3.64 -23.76
CA SER A 400 43.01 2.83 -23.14
C SER A 400 41.56 2.81 -23.68
N ARG A 401 41.16 1.69 -24.32
CA ARG A 401 39.94 0.89 -24.02
C ARG A 401 39.75 -0.27 -25.03
N PRO A 402 39.69 -1.56 -24.62
CA PRO A 402 39.13 -2.59 -25.48
C PRO A 402 37.60 -2.61 -25.32
N ALA A 403 36.91 -2.43 -26.45
CA ALA A 403 35.48 -2.61 -26.59
C ALA A 403 35.13 -4.10 -26.43
N THR A 404 34.34 -4.41 -25.40
CA THR A 404 33.68 -5.70 -25.24
C THR A 404 32.55 -5.81 -26.25
N VAL A 405 32.56 -6.93 -26.98
CA VAL A 405 31.51 -7.40 -27.87
C VAL A 405 30.20 -7.51 -27.08
N ALA A 406 29.31 -6.54 -27.25
CA ALA A 406 27.94 -6.62 -26.75
C ALA A 406 27.15 -7.54 -27.69
N SER A 407 27.09 -8.82 -27.32
CA SER A 407 26.02 -9.72 -27.77
C SER A 407 24.71 -9.16 -27.26
N THR A 408 23.93 -8.52 -28.13
CA THR A 408 22.55 -8.07 -27.89
C THR A 408 21.66 -9.30 -27.70
N ARG A 409 21.68 -9.85 -26.49
CA ARG A 409 20.68 -10.80 -26.01
C ARG A 409 19.63 -9.95 -25.32
N GLU A 410 18.49 -9.76 -25.97
CA GLU A 410 17.33 -9.10 -25.35
C GLU A 410 17.06 -9.74 -23.98
N PRO A 411 16.89 -8.95 -22.91
CA PRO A 411 16.61 -9.53 -21.61
C PRO A 411 15.22 -10.14 -21.65
N ARG A 412 15.12 -11.46 -21.51
CA ARG A 412 13.89 -12.13 -21.06
C ARG A 412 13.44 -11.40 -19.80
N ARG A 413 12.38 -10.59 -19.91
CA ARG A 413 11.94 -9.71 -18.82
C ARG A 413 11.56 -10.56 -17.62
N THR A 414 12.07 -10.17 -16.46
CA THR A 414 11.84 -10.83 -15.17
C THR A 414 10.36 -10.83 -14.82
N PRO A 415 9.83 -11.88 -14.16
CA PRO A 415 8.48 -11.84 -13.61
C PRO A 415 8.30 -10.59 -12.74
N HIS A 416 7.20 -9.86 -12.93
CA HIS A 416 6.91 -8.65 -12.16
C HIS A 416 6.87 -8.97 -10.67
N ASP A 417 7.50 -8.12 -9.85
CA ASP A 417 7.42 -8.24 -8.40
C ASP A 417 5.96 -8.27 -7.95
N PRO A 418 5.59 -9.12 -6.97
CA PRO A 418 4.19 -9.27 -6.56
C PRO A 418 3.60 -7.97 -5.97
N GLU A 419 4.43 -7.15 -5.32
CA GLU A 419 4.03 -5.82 -4.82
C GLU A 419 3.72 -4.86 -5.98
N VAL A 420 4.54 -4.87 -7.03
CA VAL A 420 4.35 -4.08 -8.25
C VAL A 420 3.10 -4.53 -9.00
N LEU A 421 2.87 -5.84 -9.13
CA LEU A 421 1.66 -6.38 -9.75
C LEU A 421 0.39 -5.98 -8.97
N ALA A 422 0.41 -6.11 -7.64
CA ALA A 422 -0.75 -5.78 -6.81
C ALA A 422 -1.07 -4.28 -6.84
N SER A 423 -0.05 -3.43 -6.79
CA SER A 423 -0.19 -1.98 -6.88
C SER A 423 -0.66 -1.54 -8.28
N ALA A 424 -0.10 -2.11 -9.35
CA ALA A 424 -0.57 -1.87 -10.72
C ALA A 424 -2.02 -2.32 -10.91
N HIS A 425 -2.44 -3.47 -10.35
CA HIS A 425 -3.83 -3.91 -10.39
C HIS A 425 -4.77 -2.94 -9.66
N ARG A 426 -4.37 -2.42 -8.49
CA ARG A 426 -5.16 -1.40 -7.78
C ARG A 426 -5.26 -0.10 -8.57
N LEU A 427 -4.17 0.32 -9.21
CA LEU A 427 -4.17 1.48 -10.08
C LEU A 427 -5.08 1.26 -11.29
N PHE A 428 -5.02 0.07 -11.91
CA PHE A 428 -5.93 -0.35 -12.98
C PHE A 428 -7.40 -0.25 -12.53
N LEU A 429 -7.78 -0.86 -11.40
CA LEU A 429 -9.16 -0.81 -10.90
C LEU A 429 -9.63 0.61 -10.57
N ARG A 430 -8.77 1.44 -9.98
CA ARG A 430 -9.07 2.84 -9.70
C ARG A 430 -9.23 3.65 -11.00
N SER A 431 -8.40 3.38 -11.99
CA SER A 431 -8.51 4.04 -13.29
C SER A 431 -9.77 3.59 -14.04
N LEU A 432 -10.12 2.32 -13.94
CA LEU A 432 -11.32 1.74 -14.54
C LEU A 432 -12.59 2.30 -13.91
N SER A 433 -12.65 2.40 -12.58
CA SER A 433 -13.82 2.98 -11.89
C SER A 433 -14.05 4.44 -12.25
N TYR A 434 -12.98 5.20 -12.45
CA TYR A 434 -13.05 6.57 -12.96
C TYR A 434 -13.48 6.61 -14.43
N ALA A 435 -12.92 5.74 -15.28
CA ALA A 435 -13.24 5.68 -16.70
C ALA A 435 -14.72 5.29 -16.95
N LEU A 436 -15.28 4.42 -16.11
CA LEU A 436 -16.70 4.02 -16.10
C LEU A 436 -17.66 5.10 -15.54
N LEU A 437 -17.17 6.28 -15.18
CA LEU A 437 -17.95 7.38 -14.59
C LEU A 437 -18.60 7.06 -13.23
N LEU A 438 -18.25 5.92 -12.61
CA LEU A 438 -18.88 5.47 -11.36
C LEU A 438 -18.51 6.33 -10.14
N THR A 439 -17.45 7.13 -10.27
CA THR A 439 -17.04 8.09 -9.23
C THR A 439 -17.85 9.38 -9.24
N ASP A 440 -18.64 9.64 -10.30
CA ASP A 440 -19.47 10.85 -10.42
C ASP A 440 -20.89 10.57 -9.90
N LEU A 441 -21.20 11.10 -8.72
CA LEU A 441 -22.52 10.96 -8.09
C LEU A 441 -23.68 11.54 -8.93
N PRO A 442 -23.57 12.75 -9.54
CA PRO A 442 -24.67 13.29 -10.34
C PRO A 442 -24.95 12.47 -11.61
N TYR A 443 -23.93 12.00 -12.32
CA TYR A 443 -24.11 11.09 -13.46
C TYR A 443 -24.79 9.78 -13.06
N THR A 444 -24.32 9.11 -12.01
CA THR A 444 -24.90 7.84 -11.56
C THR A 444 -26.34 7.99 -11.08
N HIS A 445 -26.69 9.11 -10.47
CA HIS A 445 -28.07 9.44 -10.10
C HIS A 445 -28.95 9.68 -11.34
N ALA A 446 -28.47 10.46 -12.31
CA ALA A 446 -29.19 10.71 -13.57
C ALA A 446 -29.42 9.41 -14.37
N LEU A 447 -28.42 8.52 -14.42
CA LEU A 447 -28.52 7.23 -15.11
C LEU A 447 -29.56 6.33 -14.44
N ARG A 448 -29.58 6.29 -13.10
CA ARG A 448 -30.57 5.52 -12.36
C ARG A 448 -31.99 6.05 -12.53
N SER A 449 -32.17 7.38 -12.51
CA SER A 449 -33.46 8.04 -12.76
C SER A 449 -33.97 7.68 -14.16
N PHE A 450 -33.11 7.82 -15.18
CA PHE A 450 -33.42 7.49 -16.56
C PHE A 450 -33.88 6.03 -16.71
N LEU A 451 -33.11 5.07 -16.19
CA LEU A 451 -33.46 3.65 -16.25
C LEU A 451 -34.81 3.36 -15.55
N THR A 452 -35.05 3.98 -14.40
CA THR A 452 -36.32 3.83 -13.66
C THR A 452 -37.51 4.37 -14.47
N HIS A 453 -37.36 5.52 -15.12
CA HIS A 453 -38.41 6.10 -15.96
C HIS A 453 -38.60 5.34 -17.28
N VAL A 454 -37.56 4.70 -17.82
CA VAL A 454 -37.68 3.79 -18.97
C VAL A 454 -38.49 2.55 -18.60
N ASP A 455 -38.23 1.94 -17.43
CA ASP A 455 -39.02 0.80 -16.95
C ASP A 455 -40.49 1.19 -16.70
N GLU A 456 -40.74 2.39 -16.16
CA GLU A 456 -42.09 2.94 -15.97
C GLU A 456 -42.80 3.18 -17.32
N LEU A 457 -42.08 3.70 -18.33
CA LEU A 457 -42.61 3.89 -19.68
C LEU A 457 -43.03 2.55 -20.30
N ILE A 458 -42.22 1.50 -20.15
CA ILE A 458 -42.54 0.15 -20.66
C ILE A 458 -43.78 -0.42 -19.97
N ALA A 459 -43.90 -0.23 -18.65
CA ALA A 459 -45.08 -0.66 -17.91
C ALA A 459 -46.37 0.02 -18.42
N PHE A 460 -46.32 1.31 -18.75
CA PHE A 460 -47.47 2.01 -19.35
C PHE A 460 -47.77 1.55 -20.77
N ILE A 461 -46.76 1.23 -21.56
CA ILE A 461 -46.91 0.67 -22.91
C ILE A 461 -47.60 -0.71 -22.86
N ASP A 462 -47.17 -1.60 -21.98
CA ASP A 462 -47.77 -2.93 -21.81
C ASP A 462 -49.21 -2.84 -21.27
N ARG A 463 -49.47 -1.88 -20.37
CA ARG A 463 -50.81 -1.58 -19.89
C ARG A 463 -51.70 -1.07 -21.01
N LEU A 464 -51.22 -0.15 -21.83
CA LEU A 464 -51.97 0.37 -22.98
C LEU A 464 -52.31 -0.74 -23.98
N ARG A 465 -51.35 -1.62 -24.27
CA ARG A 465 -51.58 -2.79 -25.14
C ARG A 465 -52.67 -3.71 -24.58
N THR A 466 -52.69 -3.92 -23.26
CA THR A 466 -53.69 -4.74 -22.60
C THR A 466 -55.08 -4.10 -22.69
N VAL A 467 -55.18 -2.78 -22.47
CA VAL A 467 -56.44 -2.02 -22.57
C VAL A 467 -56.95 -1.98 -24.02
N GLN A 468 -56.09 -1.74 -25.00
CA GLN A 468 -56.46 -1.73 -26.42
C GLN A 468 -56.95 -3.10 -26.89
N ARG A 469 -56.27 -4.17 -26.50
CA ARG A 469 -56.75 -5.54 -26.80
C ARG A 469 -58.14 -5.81 -26.22
N ASN A 470 -58.44 -5.30 -25.04
CA ASN A 470 -59.76 -5.48 -24.43
C ASN A 470 -60.83 -4.62 -25.13
N LEU A 471 -60.49 -3.40 -25.55
CA LEU A 471 -61.37 -2.55 -26.37
C LEU A 471 -61.69 -3.17 -27.74
N ASP A 472 -60.69 -3.80 -28.37
CA ASP A 472 -60.88 -4.52 -29.64
C ASP A 472 -61.85 -5.70 -29.45
N LEU A 473 -61.72 -6.46 -28.35
CA LEU A 473 -62.67 -7.54 -27.99
C LEU A 473 -64.09 -7.02 -27.72
N GLU A 474 -64.23 -5.87 -27.05
CA GLU A 474 -65.55 -5.24 -26.83
C GLU A 474 -66.21 -4.81 -28.14
N ARG A 475 -65.42 -4.31 -29.11
CA ARG A 475 -65.91 -3.82 -30.40
C ARG A 475 -66.22 -4.94 -31.39
N ASP A 476 -65.36 -5.96 -31.46
CA ASP A 476 -65.45 -7.02 -32.48
C ASP A 476 -66.29 -8.22 -32.01
N GLU A 477 -66.21 -8.60 -30.73
CA GLU A 477 -66.91 -9.77 -30.18
C GLU A 477 -68.11 -9.40 -29.30
N GLY A 478 -68.27 -8.11 -28.95
CA GLY A 478 -69.37 -7.62 -28.11
C GLY A 478 -69.28 -8.03 -26.64
N VAL A 479 -68.10 -8.47 -26.18
CA VAL A 479 -67.87 -8.95 -24.81
C VAL A 479 -67.56 -7.76 -23.90
N VAL A 480 -68.61 -7.05 -23.47
CA VAL A 480 -68.50 -5.87 -22.60
C VAL A 480 -68.27 -6.28 -21.14
N ASP A 481 -67.23 -5.75 -20.51
CA ASP A 481 -67.05 -5.89 -19.05
C ASP A 481 -67.88 -4.83 -18.33
N ALA A 482 -68.92 -5.26 -17.59
CA ALA A 482 -69.84 -4.36 -16.90
C ALA A 482 -69.19 -3.53 -15.78
N LEU A 483 -67.96 -3.87 -15.36
CA LEU A 483 -67.25 -3.22 -14.26
C LEU A 483 -66.07 -2.35 -14.71
N ALA A 484 -65.65 -2.43 -15.96
CA ALA A 484 -64.49 -1.70 -16.49
C ALA A 484 -64.92 -0.73 -17.60
N ASN A 485 -64.45 0.52 -17.53
CA ASN A 485 -64.61 1.48 -18.61
C ASN A 485 -63.27 1.63 -19.34
N TYR A 486 -63.02 0.75 -20.30
CA TYR A 486 -61.74 0.71 -21.00
C TYR A 486 -61.51 1.96 -21.88
N GLU A 487 -62.56 2.65 -22.33
CA GLU A 487 -62.41 3.91 -23.09
C GLU A 487 -61.87 5.05 -22.22
N GLN A 488 -62.27 5.10 -20.94
CA GLN A 488 -61.74 6.06 -19.98
C GLN A 488 -60.34 5.64 -19.52
N GLU A 489 -60.12 4.35 -19.28
CA GLU A 489 -58.80 3.83 -18.93
C GLU A 489 -57.76 4.06 -20.04
N GLU A 490 -58.14 3.93 -21.32
CA GLU A 490 -57.25 4.23 -22.45
C GLU A 490 -56.81 5.70 -22.42
N LYS A 491 -57.74 6.64 -22.20
CA LYS A 491 -57.42 8.08 -22.12
C LYS A 491 -56.49 8.40 -20.95
N ASP A 492 -56.74 7.78 -19.80
CA ASP A 492 -55.93 7.99 -18.60
C ASP A 492 -54.52 7.39 -18.76
N VAL A 493 -54.41 6.17 -19.32
CA VAL A 493 -53.12 5.52 -19.62
C VAL A 493 -52.35 6.29 -20.69
N LEU A 494 -53.00 6.81 -21.74
CA LEU A 494 -52.36 7.66 -22.74
C LEU A 494 -51.81 8.97 -22.15
N LEU A 495 -52.51 9.54 -21.16
CA LEU A 495 -52.06 10.75 -20.48
C LEU A 495 -50.84 10.47 -19.58
N GLU A 496 -50.85 9.37 -18.84
CA GLU A 496 -49.69 8.94 -18.04
C GLU A 496 -48.51 8.51 -18.92
N LEU A 497 -48.77 7.89 -20.07
CA LEU A 497 -47.76 7.54 -21.07
C LEU A 497 -47.07 8.80 -21.63
N ASP A 498 -47.84 9.84 -21.95
CA ASP A 498 -47.28 11.14 -22.39
C ASP A 498 -46.44 11.82 -21.29
N ARG A 499 -46.82 11.67 -20.01
CA ARG A 499 -46.03 12.17 -18.87
C ARG A 499 -44.75 11.36 -18.67
N ALA A 500 -44.81 10.04 -18.77
CA ALA A 500 -43.65 9.16 -18.69
C ALA A 500 -42.67 9.44 -19.84
N ARG A 501 -43.17 9.60 -21.07
CA ARG A 501 -42.38 10.02 -22.23
C ARG A 501 -41.61 11.31 -21.97
N LYS A 502 -42.30 12.36 -21.51
CA LYS A 502 -41.65 13.67 -21.20
C LYS A 502 -40.59 13.56 -20.12
N ARG A 503 -40.77 12.67 -19.12
CA ARG A 503 -39.77 12.39 -18.09
C ARG A 503 -38.54 11.69 -18.68
N VAL A 504 -38.73 10.69 -19.54
CA VAL A 504 -37.63 10.01 -20.24
C VAL A 504 -36.88 10.97 -21.17
N ASP A 505 -37.57 11.83 -21.93
CA ASP A 505 -36.94 12.85 -22.78
C ASP A 505 -36.12 13.85 -21.94
N SER A 506 -36.63 14.27 -20.79
CA SER A 506 -35.93 15.17 -19.86
C SER A 506 -34.67 14.52 -19.29
N ASP A 507 -34.77 13.26 -18.86
CA ASP A 507 -33.65 12.51 -18.29
C ASP A 507 -32.57 12.22 -19.34
N LEU A 508 -32.96 11.91 -20.59
CA LEU A 508 -32.05 11.75 -21.72
C LEU A 508 -31.25 13.03 -21.97
N ARG A 509 -31.92 14.19 -22.00
CA ARG A 509 -31.24 15.49 -22.16
C ARG A 509 -30.33 15.81 -20.99
N SER A 510 -30.76 15.52 -19.77
CA SER A 510 -29.97 15.71 -18.55
C SER A 510 -28.70 14.86 -18.56
N LEU A 511 -28.81 13.59 -18.96
CA LEU A 511 -27.69 12.68 -19.11
C LEU A 511 -26.67 13.15 -20.16
N VAL A 512 -27.13 13.51 -21.36
CA VAL A 512 -26.25 14.02 -22.43
C VAL A 512 -25.59 15.33 -22.01
N THR A 513 -26.32 16.22 -21.33
CA THR A 513 -25.77 17.47 -20.80
C THR A 513 -24.68 17.19 -19.77
N ARG A 514 -24.92 16.29 -18.82
CA ARG A 514 -23.92 15.90 -17.82
C ARG A 514 -22.70 15.23 -18.45
N LEU A 515 -22.87 14.41 -19.49
CA LEU A 515 -21.75 13.84 -20.24
C LEU A 515 -20.89 14.92 -20.92
N ARG A 516 -21.52 15.95 -21.51
CA ARG A 516 -20.81 17.10 -22.11
C ARG A 516 -20.08 17.94 -21.06
N GLU A 517 -20.65 18.12 -19.87
CA GLU A 517 -19.97 18.76 -18.73
C GLU A 517 -18.77 17.93 -18.27
N LEU A 518 -18.94 16.61 -18.08
CA LEU A 518 -17.88 15.70 -17.67
C LEU A 518 -16.73 15.65 -18.68
N ASP A 519 -17.02 15.71 -19.98
CA ASP A 519 -16.00 15.75 -21.00
C ASP A 519 -15.15 17.04 -20.88
N LYS A 520 -15.79 18.20 -20.72
CA LYS A 520 -15.10 19.49 -20.48
C LYS A 520 -14.30 19.49 -19.19
N GLU A 521 -14.88 18.97 -18.10
CA GLU A 521 -14.22 18.85 -16.80
C GLU A 521 -12.99 17.92 -16.90
N ARG A 522 -13.08 16.80 -17.63
CA ARG A 522 -11.98 15.83 -17.77
C ARG A 522 -10.87 16.29 -18.70
N VAL A 523 -11.20 17.01 -19.76
CA VAL A 523 -10.20 17.63 -20.65
C VAL A 523 -9.39 18.71 -19.91
N GLY A 524 -10.02 19.43 -18.97
CA GLY A 524 -9.36 20.45 -18.14
C GLY A 524 -8.65 19.89 -16.89
N THR A 525 -9.15 18.78 -16.34
CA THR A 525 -8.61 18.17 -15.13
C THR A 525 -7.69 17.02 -15.54
N GLY A 526 -6.42 17.32 -15.80
CA GLY A 526 -5.34 16.35 -15.88
C GLY A 526 -5.12 15.63 -14.55
N LEU A 527 -6.15 14.98 -14.00
CA LEU A 527 -6.15 14.32 -12.70
C LEU A 527 -5.38 12.99 -12.75
N PHE A 528 -5.26 12.40 -13.94
CA PHE A 528 -4.10 11.57 -14.30
C PHE A 528 -3.01 12.47 -14.86
N GLY A 529 -2.48 13.32 -13.98
CA GLY A 529 -1.30 14.12 -14.25
C GLY A 529 -0.19 13.22 -14.78
N ASP A 530 0.71 13.83 -15.55
CA ASP A 530 1.92 13.24 -16.08
C ASP A 530 2.51 12.15 -15.15
N GLY A 531 2.53 10.89 -15.63
CA GLY A 531 3.47 9.88 -15.14
C GLY A 531 3.24 9.20 -13.78
N GLU A 532 1.99 8.92 -13.32
CA GLU A 532 1.82 7.90 -12.26
C GLU A 532 2.05 6.50 -12.85
N SER A 533 3.34 6.17 -13.03
CA SER A 533 3.82 4.88 -13.50
C SER A 533 4.25 4.04 -12.30
N ILE A 534 3.58 2.92 -12.07
CA ILE A 534 3.96 1.96 -11.03
C ILE A 534 4.66 0.80 -11.70
N GLY A 535 6.00 0.72 -11.53
CA GLY A 535 6.81 -0.34 -12.12
C GLY A 535 6.72 -0.42 -13.65
N GLY A 536 6.50 0.71 -14.32
CA GLY A 536 6.36 0.77 -15.78
C GLY A 536 4.94 0.50 -16.29
N PHE A 537 3.95 0.26 -15.41
CA PHE A 537 2.54 0.26 -15.81
C PHE A 537 1.99 1.68 -15.87
N GLU A 538 1.45 2.05 -17.03
CA GLU A 538 0.66 3.26 -17.19
C GLU A 538 -0.80 2.88 -17.44
N PRO A 539 -1.77 3.49 -16.74
CA PRO A 539 -3.19 3.25 -16.97
C PRO A 539 -3.59 3.54 -18.42
N TRP A 540 -4.55 2.78 -18.93
CA TRP A 540 -5.11 3.04 -20.26
C TRP A 540 -5.80 4.41 -20.27
N ARG A 541 -5.21 5.34 -21.02
CA ARG A 541 -5.76 6.66 -21.31
C ARG A 541 -6.66 6.51 -22.54
N GLY A 542 -7.88 6.05 -22.32
CA GLY A 542 -8.84 5.83 -23.40
C GLY A 542 -9.18 7.07 -24.21
N GLY A 543 -9.88 6.84 -25.33
CA GLY A 543 -10.59 7.90 -26.02
C GLY A 543 -11.56 8.59 -25.05
N GLY A 544 -11.58 9.92 -25.07
CA GLY A 544 -12.45 10.71 -24.20
C GLY A 544 -13.93 10.40 -24.41
N VAL A 545 -14.76 10.88 -23.47
CA VAL A 545 -16.23 10.81 -23.56
C VAL A 545 -16.71 11.51 -24.86
N ASP A 546 -15.90 12.40 -25.42
CA ASP A 546 -15.99 12.96 -26.78
C ASP A 546 -16.39 11.94 -27.87
N ARG A 547 -15.80 10.73 -27.90
CA ARG A 547 -16.18 9.74 -28.94
C ARG A 547 -17.60 9.21 -28.75
N LEU A 548 -18.02 9.01 -27.51
CA LEU A 548 -19.41 8.65 -27.18
C LEU A 548 -20.35 9.80 -27.56
N LEU A 549 -19.97 11.04 -27.25
CA LEU A 549 -20.74 12.23 -27.61
C LEU A 549 -20.87 12.41 -29.12
N MET A 550 -19.79 12.19 -29.89
CA MET A 550 -19.85 12.19 -31.36
C MET A 550 -20.86 11.17 -31.87
N LYS A 551 -20.81 9.91 -31.40
CA LYS A 551 -21.78 8.88 -31.80
C LYS A 551 -23.22 9.25 -31.44
N LEU A 552 -23.43 9.86 -30.28
CA LEU A 552 -24.75 10.34 -29.85
C LEU A 552 -25.25 11.51 -30.68
N ASP A 553 -24.39 12.47 -31.05
CA ASP A 553 -24.74 13.62 -31.87
C ASP A 553 -25.13 13.19 -33.30
N PHE A 554 -24.41 12.22 -33.90
CA PHE A 554 -24.77 11.67 -35.22
C PHE A 554 -26.13 10.96 -35.22
N GLY A 555 -26.48 10.25 -34.13
CA GLY A 555 -27.79 9.61 -34.01
C GLY A 555 -28.93 10.55 -33.68
N ALA A 556 -28.65 11.67 -33.00
CA ALA A 556 -29.63 12.71 -32.71
C ALA A 556 -30.05 13.46 -33.99
N SER A 557 -29.08 13.83 -34.85
CA SER A 557 -29.36 14.51 -36.12
C SER A 557 -30.19 13.66 -37.10
N ALA A 558 -30.01 12.34 -37.09
CA ALA A 558 -30.79 11.41 -37.93
C ALA A 558 -32.25 11.25 -37.48
N ASN A 559 -32.57 11.55 -36.22
CA ASN A 559 -33.95 11.52 -35.70
C ASN A 559 -34.66 12.87 -35.85
N GLU A 560 -33.94 13.99 -35.86
CA GLU A 560 -34.52 15.34 -36.09
C GLU A 560 -34.95 15.52 -37.56
N GLU A 561 -34.22 14.98 -38.53
CA GLU A 561 -34.61 14.99 -39.95
C GLU A 561 -35.93 14.25 -40.23
N ALA A 562 -36.35 13.33 -39.35
CA ALA A 562 -37.61 12.59 -39.49
C ALA A 562 -38.85 13.33 -38.92
N ASP A 563 -38.65 14.35 -38.07
CA ASP A 563 -39.75 15.17 -37.53
C ASP A 563 -40.09 16.36 -38.46
N ASP A 564 -39.17 16.80 -39.33
CA ASP A 564 -39.37 17.92 -40.25
C ASP A 564 -40.16 17.56 -41.54
N ASP A 565 -40.31 16.26 -41.86
CA ASP A 565 -41.01 15.80 -43.07
C ASP A 565 -42.55 15.77 -42.94
N ASP A 566 -43.13 16.08 -41.77
CA ASP A 566 -44.60 16.04 -41.54
C ASP A 566 -45.24 17.44 -41.37
N GLU A 567 -44.49 18.53 -41.53
CA GLU A 567 -45.03 19.90 -41.65
C GLU A 567 -45.31 20.27 -43.12
N GLY A 568 -46.29 19.60 -43.72
CA GLY A 568 -46.65 19.88 -45.09
C GLY A 568 -48.03 19.42 -45.49
N PHE A 569 -49.10 19.98 -44.91
CA PHE A 569 -50.32 20.35 -45.66
C PHE A 569 -51.19 21.30 -44.84
N ASP A 570 -51.41 22.47 -45.44
CA ASP A 570 -51.96 23.69 -44.89
C ASP A 570 -53.49 23.76 -45.06
N LEU A 571 -54.15 24.61 -44.26
CA LEU A 571 -55.39 25.40 -44.53
C LEU A 571 -56.69 25.14 -43.72
N VAL A 572 -57.02 26.22 -42.98
CA VAL A 572 -58.30 26.73 -42.40
C VAL A 572 -58.77 26.17 -41.06
#